data_AF-A0A952ECS0-F1
#
_entry.id   AF-A0A952ECS0-F1
#
_cell.length_a   1.000
_cell.length_b   1.000
_cell.length_c   1.000
_cell.angle_alpha   90.00
_cell.angle_beta   90.00
_cell.angle_gamma   90.00
#
_symmetry.space_group_name_H-M   'P 1'
#
loop_
_entity.id
_entity.type
_entity.pdbx_description
1 polymer ?
#
loop_
_entity_poly.entity_id
_entity_poly.type
_entity_poly.pdbx_seq_one_letter_code
_entity_poly.pdbx_strand_id
1 'polypeptide(L)'
;MYWGLRAAANYSLVWRAGAPAATDRPPADCHVVAAAARDMAARYQAIDLAFDVTIEIREDVTAGMLVSGDRLYISHDISVPAHRLEPLLNHEVGIHLLTYVNGSKQGLQIFKRGLAGYEGVQEGLGVFAEWAVGGLTRARLRLLAGRVVAVHAMTDGASFIDVFRLMHRSHGFSAAGAFNLTTRVFRSGGFAKDAIYLRGFKTILDLLAAGRSLEPYWYGKIAPQHVAAVEELSNRGILSAPTSRPEFLAHTSFTDRIGAFRAAPSFANLT
;
A
#
# COMPACT_ATOMS: atom_id res chain seq x y z
N MET A 1 2.33 18.27 -13.26
CA MET A 1 1.70 17.23 -12.42
C MET A 1 2.62 16.62 -11.35
N TYR A 2 3.97 16.73 -11.43
CA TYR A 2 4.92 16.19 -10.44
C TYR A 2 5.26 17.13 -9.25
N TRP A 3 4.97 18.43 -9.35
CA TRP A 3 5.40 19.44 -8.37
C TRP A 3 4.74 19.32 -6.98
N GLY A 4 3.44 19.05 -6.91
CA GLY A 4 2.72 18.92 -5.63
C GLY A 4 3.09 17.67 -4.82
N LEU A 5 3.33 16.54 -5.50
CA LEU A 5 3.80 15.31 -4.87
C LEU A 5 5.25 15.43 -4.40
N ARG A 6 6.11 16.11 -5.17
CA ARG A 6 7.49 16.41 -4.79
C ARG A 6 7.55 17.30 -3.56
N ALA A 7 6.71 18.33 -3.46
CA ALA A 7 6.65 19.18 -2.28
C ALA A 7 6.26 18.39 -1.02
N ALA A 8 5.22 17.54 -1.10
CA ALA A 8 4.81 16.66 -0.01
C ALA A 8 5.90 15.63 0.37
N ALA A 9 6.57 15.04 -0.63
CA ALA A 9 7.68 14.10 -0.40
C ALA A 9 8.88 14.79 0.25
N ASN A 10 9.29 15.96 -0.24
CA ASN A 10 10.37 16.74 0.34
C ASN A 10 10.09 17.12 1.80
N TYR A 11 8.84 17.46 2.13
CA TYR A 11 8.45 17.71 3.52
C TYR A 11 8.68 16.49 4.41
N SER A 12 8.27 15.29 3.97
CA SER A 12 8.53 14.05 4.69
C SER A 12 10.03 13.70 4.80
N LEU A 13 10.86 14.24 3.92
CA LEU A 13 12.32 14.08 3.93
C LEU A 13 13.04 15.06 4.88
N VAL A 14 12.34 15.99 5.52
CA VAL A 14 12.91 16.84 6.58
C VAL A 14 13.01 16.08 7.92
N TRP A 15 12.13 15.10 8.15
CA TRP A 15 12.10 14.32 9.40
C TRP A 15 13.32 13.42 9.56
N ARG A 16 14.23 13.70 10.50
CA ARG A 16 15.22 12.70 10.91
C ARG A 16 14.48 11.53 11.58
N ALA A 17 14.52 10.37 10.97
CA ALA A 17 13.97 9.17 11.59
C ALA A 17 14.83 8.84 12.82
N GLY A 18 14.25 8.93 14.02
CA GLY A 18 14.82 8.29 15.19
C GLY A 18 14.88 6.77 14.97
N ALA A 19 15.76 6.07 15.70
CA ALA A 19 15.73 4.62 15.70
C ALA A 19 14.32 4.16 16.12
N PRO A 20 13.73 3.16 15.43
CA PRO A 20 12.47 2.59 15.90
C PRO A 20 12.67 2.11 17.35
N ALA A 21 11.66 2.29 18.20
CA ALA A 21 11.68 1.69 19.53
C ALA A 21 11.95 0.19 19.37
N ALA A 22 12.93 -0.33 20.11
CA ALA A 22 13.25 -1.75 20.08
C ALA A 22 11.99 -2.53 20.45
N THR A 23 11.53 -3.39 19.56
CA THR A 23 10.47 -4.33 19.86
C THR A 23 11.13 -5.59 20.40
N ASP A 24 10.79 -6.01 21.62
CA ASP A 24 11.32 -7.25 22.22
C ASP A 24 10.94 -8.52 21.45
N ARG A 25 10.00 -8.44 20.50
CA ARG A 25 9.62 -9.58 19.67
C ARG A 25 10.60 -9.78 18.50
N PRO A 26 11.03 -11.03 18.25
CA PRO A 26 11.86 -11.35 17.09
C PRO A 26 11.10 -11.04 15.79
N PRO A 27 11.82 -10.76 14.69
CA PRO A 27 11.22 -10.68 13.37
C PRO A 27 10.45 -11.96 13.02
N ALA A 28 9.31 -11.81 12.34
CA ALA A 28 8.52 -12.90 11.80
C ALA A 28 9.19 -13.46 10.53
N ASP A 29 9.48 -14.75 10.53
CA ASP A 29 9.94 -15.50 9.35
C ASP A 29 8.78 -15.85 8.40
N CYS A 30 9.08 -16.57 7.32
CA CYS A 30 8.08 -16.99 6.33
C CYS A 30 6.94 -17.84 6.92
N HIS A 31 7.19 -18.67 7.93
CA HIS A 31 6.17 -19.52 8.54
C HIS A 31 5.24 -18.70 9.44
N VAL A 32 5.78 -17.77 10.23
CA VAL A 32 4.99 -16.85 11.06
C VAL A 32 4.13 -15.95 10.16
N VAL A 33 4.70 -15.42 9.07
CA VAL A 33 3.96 -14.59 8.10
C VAL A 33 2.85 -15.41 7.43
N ALA A 34 3.13 -16.64 7.01
CA ALA A 34 2.14 -17.51 6.37
C ALA A 34 1.00 -17.91 7.31
N ALA A 35 1.29 -18.22 8.57
CA ALA A 35 0.27 -18.50 9.57
C ALA A 35 -0.64 -17.28 9.79
N ALA A 36 -0.06 -16.10 10.01
CA ALA A 36 -0.83 -14.88 10.24
C ALA A 36 -1.65 -14.47 9.00
N ALA A 37 -1.14 -14.69 7.78
CA ALA A 37 -1.88 -14.48 6.56
C ALA A 37 -3.07 -15.44 6.43
N ARG A 38 -2.90 -16.72 6.79
CA ARG A 38 -3.99 -17.72 6.79
C ARG A 38 -5.05 -17.38 7.81
N ASP A 39 -4.66 -16.92 8.99
CA ASP A 39 -5.60 -16.48 10.03
C ASP A 39 -6.45 -15.30 9.56
N MET A 40 -5.84 -14.32 8.88
CA MET A 40 -6.59 -13.20 8.29
C MET A 40 -7.49 -13.65 7.13
N ALA A 41 -7.00 -14.51 6.24
CA ALA A 41 -7.81 -15.06 5.17
C ALA A 41 -9.02 -15.86 5.70
N ALA A 42 -8.84 -16.65 6.76
CA ALA A 42 -9.92 -17.42 7.39
C ALA A 42 -11.01 -16.50 7.98
N ARG A 43 -10.64 -15.35 8.55
CA ARG A 43 -11.62 -14.35 9.02
C ARG A 43 -12.44 -13.75 7.87
N TYR A 44 -11.80 -13.45 6.74
CA TYR A 44 -12.54 -13.04 5.54
C TYR A 44 -13.42 -14.17 5.00
N GLN A 45 -12.94 -15.41 4.97
CA GLN A 45 -13.68 -16.57 4.50
C GLN A 45 -14.93 -16.85 5.36
N ALA A 46 -14.87 -16.58 6.67
CA ALA A 46 -16.01 -16.68 7.57
C ALA A 46 -17.14 -15.68 7.24
N ILE A 47 -16.82 -14.57 6.56
CA ILE A 47 -17.78 -13.55 6.11
C ILE A 47 -18.22 -13.81 4.67
N ASP A 48 -17.28 -14.24 3.81
CA ASP A 48 -17.49 -14.47 2.39
C ASP A 48 -16.81 -15.79 1.99
N LEU A 49 -17.59 -16.84 1.77
CA LEU A 49 -17.07 -18.16 1.37
C LEU A 49 -16.30 -18.11 0.03
N ALA A 50 -16.49 -17.07 -0.78
CA ALA A 50 -15.72 -16.85 -2.01
C ALA A 50 -14.29 -16.34 -1.75
N PHE A 51 -13.95 -15.97 -0.51
CA PHE A 51 -12.58 -15.67 -0.08
C PHE A 51 -11.81 -16.98 0.14
N ASP A 52 -11.73 -17.78 -0.91
CA ASP A 52 -10.95 -19.02 -0.97
C ASP A 52 -9.61 -18.73 -1.65
N VAL A 53 -8.64 -18.30 -0.84
CA VAL A 53 -7.32 -17.85 -1.31
C VAL A 53 -6.23 -18.84 -0.93
N THR A 54 -5.21 -18.95 -1.77
CA THR A 54 -4.07 -19.85 -1.54
C THR A 54 -2.88 -19.08 -0.98
N ILE A 55 -2.30 -19.55 0.13
CA ILE A 55 -1.11 -18.93 0.76
C ILE A 55 0.06 -19.92 0.73
N GLU A 56 1.10 -19.56 -0.01
CA GLU A 56 2.23 -20.42 -0.35
C GLU A 56 3.57 -19.78 -0.03
N ILE A 57 4.44 -20.55 0.61
CA ILE A 57 5.85 -20.19 0.79
C ILE A 57 6.61 -20.67 -0.45
N ARG A 58 7.48 -19.81 -0.99
CA ARG A 58 8.17 -20.01 -2.26
C ARG A 58 9.64 -19.59 -2.16
N GLU A 59 10.53 -20.39 -2.72
CA GLU A 59 11.96 -20.08 -2.81
C GLU A 59 12.30 -19.15 -3.99
N ASP A 60 11.49 -19.18 -5.05
CA ASP A 60 11.70 -18.43 -6.30
C ASP A 60 11.09 -17.02 -6.28
N VAL A 61 10.48 -16.62 -5.17
CA VAL A 61 9.91 -15.28 -4.99
C VAL A 61 10.91 -14.41 -4.24
N THR A 62 11.49 -13.45 -4.96
CA THR A 62 12.49 -12.50 -4.44
C THR A 62 11.87 -11.28 -3.78
N ALA A 63 10.59 -10.99 -4.06
CA ALA A 63 9.81 -10.02 -3.31
C ALA A 63 9.40 -10.64 -1.98
N GLY A 64 9.42 -9.90 -0.86
CA GLY A 64 9.01 -10.48 0.43
C GLY A 64 7.64 -11.16 0.36
N MET A 65 6.66 -10.49 -0.26
CA MET A 65 5.33 -11.02 -0.56
C MET A 65 4.91 -10.61 -1.97
N LEU A 66 4.09 -11.43 -2.62
CA LEU A 66 3.52 -11.16 -3.94
C LEU A 66 2.10 -11.71 -4.03
N VAL A 67 1.14 -10.85 -4.32
CA VAL A 67 -0.22 -11.26 -4.67
C VAL A 67 -0.35 -11.47 -6.18
N SER A 68 -0.81 -12.65 -6.56
CA SER A 68 -1.08 -13.03 -7.96
C SER A 68 -2.38 -13.81 -8.03
N GLY A 69 -3.42 -13.16 -8.51
CA GLY A 69 -4.75 -13.77 -8.55
C GLY A 69 -5.32 -13.94 -7.15
N ASP A 70 -5.78 -15.16 -6.85
CA ASP A 70 -6.24 -15.64 -5.54
C ASP A 70 -5.08 -16.14 -4.66
N ARG A 71 -3.83 -15.94 -5.08
CA ARG A 71 -2.66 -16.48 -4.39
C ARG A 71 -1.85 -15.38 -3.75
N LEU A 72 -1.41 -15.63 -2.53
CA LEU A 72 -0.37 -14.87 -1.85
C LEU A 72 0.88 -15.75 -1.75
N TYR A 73 1.91 -15.36 -2.47
CA TYR A 73 3.23 -15.96 -2.36
C TYR A 73 4.07 -15.22 -1.32
N ILE A 74 4.73 -15.97 -0.46
CA ILE A 74 5.60 -15.49 0.61
C ILE A 74 7.00 -16.02 0.31
N SER A 75 7.99 -15.14 0.23
CA SER A 75 9.38 -15.56 0.07
C SER A 75 9.83 -16.39 1.26
N HIS A 76 10.51 -17.50 1.00
CA HIS A 76 11.12 -18.33 2.05
C HIS A 76 12.06 -17.49 2.95
N ASP A 77 12.79 -16.55 2.37
CA ASP A 77 13.80 -15.73 3.06
C ASP A 77 13.24 -14.44 3.67
N ILE A 78 11.90 -14.29 3.71
CA ILE A 78 11.30 -13.10 4.30
C ILE A 78 11.60 -13.04 5.81
N SER A 79 12.00 -11.85 6.26
CA SER A 79 12.10 -11.51 7.68
C SER A 79 11.44 -10.17 7.93
N VAL A 80 10.28 -10.19 8.58
CA VAL A 80 9.43 -9.00 8.80
C VAL A 80 9.56 -8.56 10.25
N PRO A 81 9.99 -7.32 10.55
CA PRO A 81 9.96 -6.81 11.92
C PRO A 81 8.56 -6.99 12.53
N ALA A 82 8.46 -7.40 13.80
CA ALA A 82 7.18 -7.77 14.41
C ALA A 82 6.09 -6.68 14.26
N HIS A 83 6.45 -5.41 14.45
CA HIS A 83 5.55 -4.26 14.30
C HIS A 83 5.09 -3.99 12.85
N ARG A 84 5.70 -4.65 11.86
CA ARG A 84 5.36 -4.53 10.43
C ARG A 84 4.47 -5.65 9.92
N LEU A 85 4.30 -6.73 10.68
CA LEU A 85 3.53 -7.89 10.23
C LEU A 85 2.07 -7.52 9.96
N GLU A 86 1.35 -7.01 10.95
CA GLU A 86 -0.07 -6.63 10.81
C GLU A 86 -0.30 -5.56 9.71
N PRO A 87 0.49 -4.46 9.63
CA PRO A 87 0.37 -3.50 8.54
C PRO A 87 0.58 -4.12 7.15
N LEU A 88 1.54 -5.03 7.02
CA LEU A 88 1.84 -5.72 5.76
C LEU A 88 0.70 -6.68 5.37
N LEU A 89 0.12 -7.41 6.32
CA LEU A 89 -1.02 -8.28 6.06
C LEU A 89 -2.27 -7.50 5.65
N ASN A 90 -2.53 -6.36 6.28
CA ASN A 90 -3.62 -5.48 5.86
C ASN A 90 -3.41 -4.94 4.44
N HIS A 91 -2.16 -4.68 4.04
CA HIS A 91 -1.81 -4.29 2.67
C HIS A 91 -2.07 -5.45 1.69
N GLU A 92 -1.48 -6.62 1.92
CA GLU A 92 -1.48 -7.71 0.94
C GLU A 92 -2.81 -8.49 0.93
N VAL A 93 -3.33 -8.85 2.10
CA VAL A 93 -4.59 -9.61 2.23
C VAL A 93 -5.79 -8.66 2.26
N GLY A 94 -5.74 -7.64 3.13
CA GLY A 94 -6.86 -6.73 3.37
C GLY A 94 -7.19 -5.78 2.22
N ILE A 95 -6.28 -5.60 1.25
CA ILE A 95 -6.51 -4.79 0.05
C ILE A 95 -6.35 -5.63 -1.23
N HIS A 96 -5.17 -6.18 -1.52
CA HIS A 96 -4.92 -6.81 -2.83
C HIS A 96 -5.75 -8.08 -3.05
N LEU A 97 -5.75 -9.02 -2.09
CA LEU A 97 -6.60 -10.22 -2.18
C LEU A 97 -8.08 -9.87 -2.06
N LEU A 98 -8.45 -9.00 -1.12
CA LEU A 98 -9.85 -8.59 -0.92
C LEU A 98 -10.47 -7.99 -2.19
N THR A 99 -9.79 -7.05 -2.83
CA THR A 99 -10.29 -6.43 -4.06
C THR A 99 -10.28 -7.39 -5.24
N TYR A 100 -9.34 -8.35 -5.27
CA TYR A 100 -9.39 -9.44 -6.26
C TYR A 100 -10.63 -10.33 -6.08
N VAL A 101 -10.93 -10.75 -4.85
CA VAL A 101 -12.08 -11.62 -4.54
C VAL A 101 -13.39 -10.88 -4.84
N ASN A 102 -13.56 -9.65 -4.32
CA ASN A 102 -14.75 -8.85 -4.61
C ASN A 102 -14.91 -8.58 -6.12
N GLY A 103 -13.81 -8.29 -6.81
CA GLY A 103 -13.82 -8.08 -8.26
C GLY A 103 -14.13 -9.34 -9.07
N SER A 104 -13.77 -10.51 -8.57
CA SER A 104 -14.05 -11.81 -9.20
C SER A 104 -15.54 -12.19 -9.12
N LYS A 105 -16.25 -11.64 -8.14
CA LYS A 105 -17.69 -11.84 -7.93
C LYS A 105 -18.56 -10.92 -8.79
N GLN A 106 -17.95 -9.93 -9.46
CA GLN A 106 -18.68 -9.06 -10.37
C GLN A 106 -18.91 -9.76 -11.71
N GLY A 107 -20.03 -9.44 -12.38
CA GLY A 107 -20.35 -10.03 -13.70
C GLY A 107 -19.31 -9.76 -14.79
N LEU A 108 -18.46 -8.73 -14.62
CA LEU A 108 -17.40 -8.37 -15.55
C LEU A 108 -16.01 -8.63 -14.95
N GLN A 109 -15.19 -9.40 -15.68
CA GLN A 109 -13.82 -9.75 -15.25
C GLN A 109 -12.87 -8.53 -15.13
N ILE A 110 -13.26 -7.36 -15.66
CA ILE A 110 -12.46 -6.14 -15.54
C ILE A 110 -12.34 -5.66 -14.09
N PHE A 111 -13.34 -5.91 -13.24
CA PHE A 111 -13.27 -5.56 -11.82
C PHE A 111 -12.21 -6.38 -11.06
N LYS A 112 -12.00 -7.64 -11.48
CA LYS A 112 -10.95 -8.53 -10.99
C LYS A 112 -9.56 -8.16 -11.53
N ARG A 113 -9.47 -7.88 -12.83
CA ARG A 113 -8.19 -7.60 -13.52
C ARG A 113 -7.67 -6.20 -13.23
N GLY A 114 -8.56 -5.22 -13.18
CA GLY A 114 -8.27 -3.80 -12.99
C GLY A 114 -8.71 -2.93 -14.17
N LEU A 115 -9.37 -1.81 -13.86
CA LEU A 115 -9.69 -0.78 -14.84
C LEU A 115 -8.46 0.10 -15.12
N ALA A 116 -8.38 0.73 -16.29
CA ALA A 116 -7.22 1.53 -16.67
C ALA A 116 -6.76 2.53 -15.57
N GLY A 117 -5.49 2.48 -15.17
CA GLY A 117 -4.92 3.39 -14.17
C GLY A 117 -5.27 3.07 -12.70
N TYR A 118 -5.75 1.86 -12.41
CA TYR A 118 -6.11 1.44 -11.04
C TYR A 118 -4.89 1.26 -10.12
N GLU A 119 -3.71 0.95 -10.69
CA GLU A 119 -2.55 0.45 -9.96
C GLU A 119 -2.11 1.43 -8.87
N GLY A 120 -2.05 2.72 -9.20
CA GLY A 120 -1.68 3.75 -8.24
C GLY A 120 -2.63 3.78 -7.05
N VAL A 121 -3.94 3.66 -7.27
CA VAL A 121 -4.92 3.66 -6.18
C VAL A 121 -4.89 2.37 -5.37
N GLN A 122 -4.67 1.20 -5.98
CA GLN A 122 -4.51 -0.04 -5.23
C GLN A 122 -3.30 0.00 -4.28
N GLU A 123 -2.14 0.43 -4.76
CA GLU A 123 -0.98 0.62 -3.88
C GLU A 123 -1.25 1.71 -2.83
N GLY A 124 -2.01 2.75 -3.19
CA GLY A 124 -2.44 3.80 -2.28
C GLY A 124 -3.36 3.31 -1.17
N LEU A 125 -4.30 2.42 -1.49
CA LEU A 125 -5.17 1.75 -0.53
C LEU A 125 -4.37 0.82 0.39
N GLY A 126 -3.34 0.15 -0.13
CA GLY A 126 -2.40 -0.64 0.67
C GLY A 126 -1.65 0.21 1.70
N VAL A 127 -1.10 1.36 1.28
CA VAL A 127 -0.45 2.32 2.22
C VAL A 127 -1.48 2.93 3.19
N PHE A 128 -2.71 3.18 2.73
CA PHE A 128 -3.81 3.62 3.59
C PHE A 128 -4.16 2.57 4.65
N ALA A 129 -4.18 1.28 4.30
CA ALA A 129 -4.38 0.20 5.24
C ALA A 129 -3.26 0.14 6.28
N GLU A 130 -2.00 0.30 5.85
CA GLU A 130 -0.86 0.43 6.78
C GLU A 130 -1.06 1.60 7.76
N TRP A 131 -1.55 2.76 7.28
CA TRP A 131 -1.84 3.91 8.13
C TRP A 131 -3.02 3.70 9.06
N ALA A 132 -4.09 3.08 8.57
CA ALA A 132 -5.33 2.83 9.30
C ALA A 132 -5.08 2.01 10.57
N VAL A 133 -4.23 0.99 10.48
CA VAL A 133 -3.81 0.15 11.62
C VAL A 133 -2.64 0.73 12.43
N GLY A 134 -2.21 1.97 12.15
CA GLY A 134 -1.12 2.63 12.87
C GLY A 134 0.30 2.16 12.51
N GLY A 135 0.45 1.39 11.42
CA GLY A 135 1.72 0.87 10.93
C GLY A 135 2.54 1.79 10.03
N LEU A 136 1.98 2.92 9.59
CA LEU A 136 2.68 3.91 8.77
C LEU A 136 3.54 4.83 9.63
N THR A 137 4.75 4.38 9.97
CA THR A 137 5.70 5.16 10.78
C THR A 137 6.33 6.32 9.98
N ARG A 138 6.93 7.30 10.68
CA ARG A 138 7.71 8.38 10.04
C ARG A 138 8.85 7.85 9.18
N ALA A 139 9.54 6.80 9.63
CA ALA A 139 10.60 6.15 8.86
C ALA A 139 10.06 5.52 7.57
N ARG A 140 8.88 4.87 7.64
CA ARG A 140 8.20 4.30 6.47
C ARG A 140 7.76 5.37 5.49
N LEU A 141 7.14 6.45 5.99
CA LEU A 141 6.72 7.59 5.16
C LEU A 141 7.92 8.27 4.49
N ARG A 142 9.01 8.48 5.24
CA ARG A 142 10.28 9.00 4.73
C ARG A 142 10.84 8.13 3.60
N LEU A 143 10.80 6.80 3.75
CA LEU A 143 11.26 5.87 2.72
C LEU A 143 10.42 6.00 1.44
N LEU A 144 9.09 6.04 1.54
CA LEU A 144 8.20 6.21 0.40
C LEU A 144 8.43 7.57 -0.30
N ALA A 145 8.62 8.64 0.47
CA ALA A 145 8.97 9.95 -0.04
C ALA A 145 10.32 9.98 -0.76
N GLY A 146 11.35 9.36 -0.17
CA GLY A 146 12.67 9.23 -0.78
C GLY A 146 12.61 8.52 -2.14
N ARG A 147 11.77 7.49 -2.25
CA ARG A 147 11.56 6.80 -3.53
C ARG A 147 10.92 7.68 -4.59
N VAL A 148 9.94 8.53 -4.23
CA VAL A 148 9.35 9.50 -5.17
C VAL A 148 10.42 10.47 -5.68
N VAL A 149 11.25 11.00 -4.79
CA VAL A 149 12.32 11.94 -5.16
C VAL A 149 13.37 11.26 -6.03
N ALA A 150 13.77 10.03 -5.68
CA ALA A 150 14.72 9.25 -6.45
C ALA A 150 14.19 8.90 -7.86
N VAL A 151 12.92 8.48 -7.97
CA VAL A 151 12.28 8.23 -9.27
C VAL A 151 12.27 9.50 -10.12
N HIS A 152 11.91 10.65 -9.53
CA HIS A 152 11.89 11.92 -10.25
C HIS A 152 13.29 12.31 -10.75
N ALA A 153 14.32 12.22 -9.90
CA ALA A 153 15.69 12.51 -10.31
C ALA A 153 16.14 11.59 -11.45
N MET A 154 15.86 10.29 -11.35
CA MET A 154 16.16 9.32 -12.40
C MET A 154 15.45 9.65 -13.72
N THR A 155 14.15 10.00 -13.69
CA THR A 155 13.40 10.38 -14.91
C THR A 155 13.90 11.68 -15.52
N ASP A 156 14.50 12.55 -14.72
CA ASP A 156 15.13 13.80 -15.16
C ASP A 156 16.56 13.58 -15.68
N GLY A 157 17.02 12.33 -15.78
CA GLY A 157 18.31 11.95 -16.36
C GLY A 157 19.45 11.76 -15.36
N ALA A 158 19.18 11.79 -14.05
CA ALA A 158 20.21 11.53 -13.04
C ALA A 158 20.69 10.07 -13.12
N SER A 159 22.02 9.87 -13.03
CA SER A 159 22.60 8.52 -12.98
C SER A 159 22.34 7.85 -11.62
N PHE A 160 22.59 6.54 -11.53
CA PHE A 160 22.55 5.81 -10.27
C PHE A 160 23.38 6.50 -9.17
N ILE A 161 24.59 6.95 -9.52
CA ILE A 161 25.51 7.58 -8.57
C ILE A 161 24.97 8.93 -8.11
N ASP A 162 24.34 9.69 -8.99
CA ASP A 162 23.73 10.98 -8.65
C ASP A 162 22.58 10.80 -7.66
N VAL A 163 21.69 9.84 -7.91
CA VAL A 163 20.56 9.53 -7.02
C VAL A 163 21.04 8.98 -5.68
N PHE A 164 22.04 8.09 -5.67
CA PHE A 164 22.64 7.61 -4.43
C PHE A 164 23.21 8.76 -3.60
N ARG A 165 23.97 9.67 -4.22
CA ARG A 165 24.55 10.86 -3.56
C ARG A 165 23.45 11.79 -3.05
N LEU A 166 22.40 12.02 -3.83
CA LEU A 166 21.24 12.82 -3.44
C LEU A 166 20.58 12.24 -2.18
N MET A 167 20.30 10.93 -2.17
CA MET A 167 19.67 10.28 -1.02
C MET A 167 20.57 10.31 0.22
N HIS A 168 21.86 10.03 0.07
CA HIS A 168 22.78 9.97 1.20
C HIS A 168 23.16 11.36 1.75
N ARG A 169 23.59 12.28 0.87
CA ARG A 169 24.16 13.57 1.28
C ARG A 169 23.10 14.64 1.51
N SER A 170 22.12 14.76 0.62
CA SER A 170 21.10 15.82 0.72
C SER A 170 19.92 15.39 1.57
N HIS A 171 19.56 14.11 1.55
CA HIS A 171 18.44 13.58 2.34
C HIS A 171 18.89 12.65 3.48
N GLY A 172 20.17 12.60 3.85
CA GLY A 172 20.60 11.99 5.12
C GLY A 172 20.20 10.53 5.35
N PHE A 173 19.90 9.75 4.30
CA PHE A 173 19.74 8.31 4.45
C PHE A 173 21.10 7.68 4.79
N SER A 174 21.13 6.58 5.55
CA SER A 174 22.37 5.81 5.74
C SER A 174 22.91 5.34 4.40
N ALA A 175 24.21 5.06 4.29
CA ALA A 175 24.81 4.58 3.04
C ALA A 175 24.09 3.32 2.52
N ALA A 176 23.86 2.34 3.39
CA ALA A 176 23.10 1.14 3.05
C ALA A 176 21.65 1.46 2.63
N GLY A 177 20.95 2.36 3.35
CA GLY A 177 19.58 2.76 3.03
C GLY A 177 19.47 3.49 1.68
N ALA A 178 20.40 4.42 1.41
CA ALA A 178 20.48 5.14 0.15
C ALA A 178 20.80 4.21 -1.03
N PHE A 179 21.73 3.27 -0.84
CA PHE A 179 22.06 2.28 -1.86
C PHE A 179 20.86 1.38 -2.16
N ASN A 180 20.24 0.78 -1.15
CA ASN A 180 19.08 -0.10 -1.33
C ASN A 180 17.89 0.62 -1.98
N LEU A 181 17.64 1.86 -1.59
CA LEU A 181 16.61 2.70 -2.22
C LEU A 181 16.92 2.96 -3.70
N THR A 182 18.17 3.31 -4.02
CA THR A 182 18.60 3.63 -5.38
C THR A 182 18.56 2.38 -6.26
N THR A 183 19.10 1.26 -5.80
CA THR A 183 19.03 -0.05 -6.49
C THR A 183 17.59 -0.45 -6.79
N ARG A 184 16.68 -0.24 -5.84
CA ARG A 184 15.26 -0.52 -6.05
C ARG A 184 14.64 0.34 -7.16
N VAL A 185 15.01 1.61 -7.24
CA VAL A 185 14.51 2.55 -8.27
C VAL A 185 15.12 2.24 -9.64
N PHE A 186 16.40 1.86 -9.72
CA PHE A 186 17.09 1.62 -11.00
C PHE A 186 16.94 0.19 -11.54
N ARG A 187 16.47 -0.78 -10.73
CA ARG A 187 16.29 -2.16 -11.21
C ARG A 187 15.38 -2.22 -12.43
N SER A 188 15.67 -3.17 -13.33
CA SER A 188 14.90 -3.39 -14.56
C SER A 188 14.79 -2.15 -15.46
N GLY A 189 15.82 -1.29 -15.48
CA GLY A 189 15.90 -0.13 -16.38
C GLY A 189 15.22 1.15 -15.88
N GLY A 190 14.80 1.20 -14.61
CA GLY A 190 14.15 2.36 -14.00
C GLY A 190 12.68 2.09 -13.67
N PHE A 191 12.43 1.64 -12.45
CA PHE A 191 11.11 1.23 -11.99
C PHE A 191 10.35 2.39 -11.33
N ALA A 192 9.69 3.22 -12.15
CA ALA A 192 8.91 4.36 -11.68
C ALA A 192 7.69 3.98 -10.81
N LYS A 193 7.36 2.68 -10.69
CA LYS A 193 6.23 2.21 -9.87
C LYS A 193 6.36 2.63 -8.41
N ASP A 194 7.56 2.78 -7.86
CA ASP A 194 7.69 3.22 -6.47
C ASP A 194 7.14 4.64 -6.21
N ALA A 195 6.98 5.47 -7.25
CA ALA A 195 6.33 6.77 -7.12
C ALA A 195 4.79 6.70 -7.05
N ILE A 196 4.18 5.57 -7.45
CA ILE A 196 2.72 5.42 -7.47
C ILE A 196 2.15 5.19 -6.07
N TYR A 197 2.92 4.59 -5.15
CA TYR A 197 2.52 4.33 -3.77
C TYR A 197 2.11 5.61 -3.04
N LEU A 198 3.03 6.58 -2.95
CA LEU A 198 2.78 7.83 -2.25
C LEU A 198 1.74 8.69 -2.98
N ARG A 199 1.75 8.65 -4.32
CA ARG A 199 0.76 9.34 -5.15
C ARG A 199 -0.64 8.81 -4.90
N GLY A 200 -0.80 7.49 -4.93
CA GLY A 200 -2.06 6.80 -4.66
C GLY A 200 -2.56 7.08 -3.26
N PHE A 201 -1.67 6.98 -2.26
CA PHE A 201 -2.02 7.28 -0.89
C PHE A 201 -2.49 8.73 -0.73
N LYS A 202 -1.79 9.70 -1.35
CA LYS A 202 -2.24 11.09 -1.39
C LYS A 202 -3.62 11.21 -2.03
N THR A 203 -3.87 10.53 -3.15
CA THR A 203 -5.20 10.50 -3.78
C THR A 203 -6.27 10.01 -2.80
N ILE A 204 -6.01 8.93 -2.05
CA ILE A 204 -6.94 8.43 -1.02
C ILE A 204 -7.21 9.47 0.07
N LEU A 205 -6.17 10.15 0.55
CA LEU A 205 -6.33 11.21 1.55
C LEU A 205 -7.11 12.41 1.00
N ASP A 206 -6.86 12.82 -0.25
CA ASP A 206 -7.59 13.91 -0.91
C ASP A 206 -9.09 13.55 -1.08
N LEU A 207 -9.40 12.29 -1.42
CA LEU A 207 -10.79 11.79 -1.48
C LEU A 207 -11.48 11.95 -0.12
N LEU A 208 -10.82 11.50 0.94
CA LEU A 208 -11.35 11.53 2.31
C LEU A 208 -11.51 12.96 2.83
N ALA A 209 -10.56 13.85 2.53
CA ALA A 209 -10.62 15.26 2.88
C ALA A 209 -11.78 15.99 2.17
N ALA A 210 -12.10 15.57 0.93
CA ALA A 210 -13.26 16.04 0.19
C ALA A 210 -14.59 15.36 0.61
N GLY A 211 -14.58 14.53 1.66
CA GLY A 211 -15.77 13.82 2.15
C GLY A 211 -16.26 12.70 1.23
N ARG A 212 -15.45 12.27 0.24
CA ARG A 212 -15.83 11.19 -0.69
C ARG A 212 -15.71 9.82 -0.03
N SER A 213 -16.61 8.92 -0.40
CA SER A 213 -16.60 7.54 0.08
C SER A 213 -15.49 6.70 -0.59
N LEU A 214 -14.95 5.74 0.16
CA LEU A 214 -14.08 4.70 -0.39
C LEU A 214 -14.85 3.45 -0.85
N GLU A 215 -16.16 3.40 -0.62
CA GLU A 215 -17.00 2.24 -0.96
C GLU A 215 -16.85 1.76 -2.42
N PRO A 216 -16.78 2.65 -3.44
CA PRO A 216 -16.62 2.21 -4.83
C PRO A 216 -15.36 1.39 -5.07
N TYR A 217 -14.30 1.62 -4.28
CA TYR A 217 -13.03 0.91 -4.43
C TYR A 217 -13.04 -0.51 -3.85
N TRP A 218 -14.10 -0.89 -3.13
CA TRP A 218 -14.26 -2.25 -2.61
C TRP A 218 -14.93 -3.20 -3.61
N TYR A 219 -15.49 -2.71 -4.72
CA TYR A 219 -16.05 -3.55 -5.79
C TYR A 219 -14.97 -4.31 -6.58
N GLY A 220 -13.71 -3.88 -6.49
CA GLY A 220 -12.58 -4.51 -7.15
C GLY A 220 -11.45 -3.53 -7.40
N LYS A 221 -10.74 -3.71 -8.50
CA LYS A 221 -9.59 -2.88 -8.87
C LYS A 221 -10.02 -1.65 -9.67
N ILE A 222 -10.45 -0.61 -8.94
CA ILE A 222 -11.04 0.62 -9.50
C ILE A 222 -10.06 1.80 -9.48
N ALA A 223 -10.10 2.63 -10.53
CA ALA A 223 -9.41 3.92 -10.59
C ALA A 223 -10.39 5.09 -10.35
N PRO A 224 -9.94 6.26 -9.84
CA PRO A 224 -10.84 7.37 -9.48
C PRO A 224 -11.70 7.88 -10.63
N GLN A 225 -11.16 7.93 -11.85
CA GLN A 225 -11.89 8.36 -13.04
C GLN A 225 -13.05 7.43 -13.41
N HIS A 226 -13.09 6.21 -12.88
CA HIS A 226 -14.13 5.24 -13.16
C HIS A 226 -15.21 5.16 -12.08
N VAL A 227 -15.06 5.89 -10.95
CA VAL A 227 -15.98 5.80 -9.81
C VAL A 227 -17.43 6.08 -10.20
N ALA A 228 -17.68 7.12 -10.98
CA ALA A 228 -19.04 7.48 -11.41
C ALA A 228 -19.73 6.34 -12.18
N ALA A 229 -18.99 5.63 -13.05
CA ALA A 229 -19.53 4.48 -13.77
C ALA A 229 -19.79 3.29 -12.84
N VAL A 230 -18.90 3.03 -11.87
CA VAL A 230 -19.11 1.98 -10.86
C VAL A 230 -20.34 2.26 -10.01
N GLU A 231 -20.52 3.49 -9.56
CA GLU A 231 -21.69 3.93 -8.79
C GLU A 231 -22.98 3.81 -9.61
N GLU A 232 -22.97 4.22 -10.88
CA GLU A 232 -24.13 4.04 -11.77
C GLU A 232 -24.50 2.55 -11.92
N LEU A 233 -23.52 1.69 -12.21
CA LEU A 233 -23.76 0.25 -12.37
C LEU A 233 -24.26 -0.38 -11.06
N SER A 234 -23.73 0.05 -9.91
CA SER A 234 -24.23 -0.39 -8.60
C SER A 234 -25.66 0.07 -8.35
N ASN A 235 -25.98 1.34 -8.60
CA ASN A 235 -27.32 1.90 -8.40
C ASN A 235 -28.38 1.22 -9.29
N ARG A 236 -27.97 0.69 -10.44
CA ARG A 236 -28.82 -0.08 -11.35
C ARG A 236 -28.93 -1.57 -10.98
N GLY A 237 -28.29 -2.01 -9.90
CA GLY A 237 -28.27 -3.42 -9.46
C GLY A 237 -27.48 -4.34 -10.38
N ILE A 238 -26.62 -3.80 -11.25
CA ILE A 238 -25.79 -4.59 -12.17
C ILE A 238 -24.57 -5.16 -11.43
N LEU A 239 -24.05 -4.40 -10.46
CA LEU A 239 -22.95 -4.86 -9.60
C LEU A 239 -23.48 -5.49 -8.33
N SER A 240 -22.81 -6.55 -7.89
CA SER A 240 -23.03 -7.15 -6.58
C SER A 240 -22.30 -6.32 -5.55
N ALA A 241 -22.99 -5.91 -4.48
CA ALA A 241 -22.36 -5.17 -3.39
C ALA A 241 -21.15 -5.94 -2.81
N PRO A 242 -20.05 -5.26 -2.43
CA PRO A 242 -18.88 -5.89 -1.84
C PRO A 242 -19.28 -6.65 -0.57
N THR A 243 -19.02 -7.96 -0.56
CA THR A 243 -19.33 -8.79 0.61
C THR A 243 -18.26 -8.60 1.68
N SER A 244 -16.99 -8.67 1.30
CA SER A 244 -15.87 -8.38 2.19
C SER A 244 -15.50 -6.90 2.13
N ARG A 245 -15.24 -6.30 3.29
CA ARG A 245 -14.63 -4.97 3.45
C ARG A 245 -13.38 -5.09 4.32
N PRO A 246 -12.37 -4.22 4.15
CA PRO A 246 -11.17 -4.32 4.96
C PRO A 246 -11.48 -4.30 6.46
N GLU A 247 -10.96 -5.29 7.21
CA GLU A 247 -11.25 -5.48 8.64
C GLU A 247 -11.02 -4.19 9.44
N PHE A 248 -9.94 -3.46 9.14
CA PHE A 248 -9.56 -2.22 9.83
C PHE A 248 -10.67 -1.15 9.86
N LEU A 249 -11.63 -1.17 8.92
CA LEU A 249 -12.74 -0.22 8.89
C LEU A 249 -13.68 -0.36 10.11
N ALA A 250 -13.71 -1.53 10.74
CA ALA A 250 -14.54 -1.80 11.91
C ALA A 250 -13.84 -1.47 13.24
N HIS A 251 -12.54 -1.12 13.24
CA HIS A 251 -11.79 -0.89 14.46
C HIS A 251 -12.02 0.54 14.98
N THR A 252 -12.25 0.69 16.30
CA THR A 252 -12.40 2.00 16.94
C THR A 252 -11.17 2.90 16.73
N SER A 253 -9.97 2.30 16.75
CA SER A 253 -8.71 3.02 16.49
C SER A 253 -8.66 3.65 15.08
N PHE A 254 -9.30 3.02 14.09
CA PHE A 254 -9.45 3.61 12.76
C PHE A 254 -10.44 4.77 12.80
N THR A 255 -11.59 4.62 13.45
CA THR A 255 -12.60 5.69 13.61
C THR A 255 -12.00 6.95 14.24
N ASP A 256 -11.21 6.80 15.30
CA ASP A 256 -10.54 7.93 15.96
C ASP A 256 -9.51 8.58 15.02
N ARG A 257 -8.70 7.77 14.34
CA ARG A 257 -7.65 8.23 13.42
C ARG A 257 -8.22 8.97 12.21
N ILE A 258 -9.29 8.45 11.60
CA ILE A 258 -9.95 9.12 10.47
C ILE A 258 -10.69 10.38 10.91
N GLY A 259 -11.26 10.39 12.12
CA GLY A 259 -11.85 11.58 12.73
C GLY A 259 -10.82 12.70 12.91
N ALA A 260 -9.67 12.37 13.50
CA ALA A 260 -8.56 13.31 13.67
C ALA A 260 -8.03 13.84 12.31
N PHE A 261 -7.88 12.97 11.31
CA PHE A 261 -7.48 13.39 9.96
C PHE A 261 -8.51 14.34 9.33
N ARG A 262 -9.80 14.05 9.43
CA ARG A 262 -10.87 14.90 8.87
C ARG A 262 -10.95 16.27 9.56
N ALA A 263 -10.64 16.33 10.86
CA ALA A 263 -10.60 17.60 11.60
C ALA A 263 -9.45 18.51 11.17
N ALA A 264 -8.31 17.94 10.73
CA ALA A 264 -7.16 18.71 10.23
C ALA A 264 -6.49 17.98 9.05
N PRO A 265 -7.08 18.03 7.83
CA PRO A 265 -6.61 17.24 6.69
C PRO A 265 -5.24 17.72 6.21
N SER A 266 -4.19 17.03 6.64
CA SER A 266 -2.83 17.34 6.25
C SER A 266 -1.96 16.11 6.20
N PHE A 267 -1.17 16.02 5.14
CA PHE A 267 -0.15 15.00 4.99
C PHE A 267 0.90 15.04 6.12
N ALA A 268 1.12 16.23 6.70
CA ALA A 268 2.04 16.43 7.81
C ALA A 268 1.56 15.82 9.13
N ASN A 269 0.24 15.64 9.28
CA ASN A 269 -0.40 15.23 10.53
C ASN A 269 -0.68 13.71 10.60
N LEU A 270 -0.10 12.93 9.67
CA LEU A 270 -0.40 11.50 9.56
C LEU A 270 0.31 10.63 10.61
N THR A 271 1.31 11.17 11.33
CA THR A 271 2.19 10.41 12.24
C THR A 271 2.54 11.13 13.54
#